data_AF-A0A961P6H5-F1
#
_entry.id   AF-A0A961P6H5-F1
#
_cell.length_a   1.000
_cell.length_b   1.000
_cell.length_c   1.000
_cell.angle_alpha   90.00
_cell.angle_beta   90.00
_cell.angle_gamma   90.00
#
_symmetry.space_group_name_H-M   'P 1'
#
loop_
_entity.id
_entity.type
_entity.pdbx_description
1 polymer ?
#
loop_
_entity_poly.entity_id
_entity_poly.type
_entity_poly.pdbx_seq_one_letter_code
_entity_poly.pdbx_strand_id
1 'polypeptide(L)'
;MLWSLIKILVFVALIAALTLGATWLLETGGGVRVTFAGVEYTLGPLQSVIGVLALLLALWVVLKLASLTIAVLRFLSGDETAVSRYFDRGRERKGYQALSDGLMALASGEGRVAMSKAARAEKYLRKPELTNLLTAQAAEMAGDRKKATETYKQLIANESTRFVGVRGIMKQKLAE
;
A
#
# COMPACT_ATOMS: atom_id res chain seq x y z
N MET A 1 26.60 30.00 -3.00
CA MET A 1 27.92 30.00 -2.31
C MET A 1 27.80 30.28 -0.81
N LEU A 2 27.08 31.32 -0.36
CA LEU A 2 26.95 31.70 1.06
C LEU A 2 26.38 30.60 1.99
N TRP A 3 25.42 29.81 1.52
CA TRP A 3 24.86 28.69 2.31
C TRP A 3 25.89 27.57 2.59
N SER A 4 26.82 27.36 1.66
CA SER A 4 27.93 26.41 1.85
C SER A 4 28.95 26.96 2.86
N LEU A 5 29.24 28.26 2.78
CA LEU A 5 30.15 28.94 3.69
C LEU A 5 29.64 28.89 5.15
N ILE A 6 28.35 29.17 5.37
CA ILE A 6 27.73 29.08 6.69
C ILE A 6 27.82 27.66 7.25
N LYS A 7 27.54 26.63 6.45
CA LYS A 7 27.70 25.23 6.89
C LYS A 7 29.12 24.90 7.33
N ILE A 8 30.11 25.36 6.58
CA ILE A 8 31.54 25.13 6.90
C ILE A 8 31.90 25.88 8.18
N LEU A 9 31.49 27.14 8.33
CA LEU A 9 31.78 27.95 9.50
C LEU A 9 31.17 27.36 10.77
N VAL A 10 29.91 26.91 10.69
CA VAL A 10 29.23 26.20 11.78
C VAL A 10 29.94 24.90 12.10
N PHE A 11 30.34 24.12 11.08
CA PHE A 11 31.06 22.86 11.28
C PHE A 11 32.40 23.06 12.01
N VAL A 12 33.19 24.06 11.59
CA VAL A 12 34.47 24.40 12.22
C VAL A 12 34.27 24.88 13.65
N ALA A 13 33.28 25.74 13.90
CA ALA A 13 32.94 26.21 15.25
C ALA A 13 32.54 25.03 16.17
N LEU A 14 31.80 24.06 15.63
CA LEU A 14 31.40 22.84 16.36
C LEU A 14 32.62 21.99 16.74
N ILE A 15 33.57 21.79 15.81
CA ILE A 15 34.81 21.06 16.08
C ILE A 15 35.66 21.77 17.12
N ALA A 16 35.79 23.10 17.02
CA ALA A 16 36.54 23.89 18.00
C ALA A 16 35.91 23.77 19.41
N ALA A 17 34.59 23.87 19.50
CA ALA A 17 33.87 23.69 20.76
C ALA A 17 34.02 22.26 21.33
N LEU A 18 33.92 21.23 20.49
CA LEU A 18 34.13 19.84 20.90
C LEU A 18 35.55 19.61 21.42
N THR A 19 36.55 20.16 20.73
CA THR A 19 37.96 20.04 21.12
C THR A 19 38.20 20.73 22.46
N LEU A 20 37.73 21.97 22.63
CA LEU A 20 37.85 22.70 23.90
C LEU A 20 37.14 21.98 25.06
N GLY A 21 35.94 21.47 24.81
CA GLY A 21 35.19 20.70 25.79
C GLY A 21 35.91 19.40 26.19
N ALA A 22 36.53 18.71 25.22
CA ALA A 22 37.30 17.51 25.49
C ALA A 22 38.57 17.80 26.32
N THR A 23 39.28 18.89 26.04
CA THR A 23 40.46 19.30 26.80
C THR A 23 40.09 19.69 28.24
N TRP A 24 39.03 20.48 28.41
CA TRP A 24 38.54 20.87 29.74
C TRP A 24 38.11 19.66 30.57
N LEU A 25 37.48 18.68 29.92
CA LEU A 25 37.09 17.44 30.56
C LEU A 25 38.29 16.57 30.96
N LEU A 26 39.37 16.56 30.17
CA LEU A 26 40.62 15.88 30.51
C LEU A 26 41.31 16.48 31.74
N GLU A 27 41.21 17.80 31.91
CA GLU A 27 41.78 18.52 33.06
C GLU A 27 40.91 18.39 34.32
N THR A 28 39.62 18.08 34.16
CA THR A 28 38.69 17.87 35.28
C THR A 28 38.89 16.46 35.83
N GLY A 29 39.70 16.31 36.90
CA GLY A 29 40.12 15.02 37.49
C GLY A 29 39.03 14.10 38.10
N GLY A 30 37.78 14.18 37.66
CA GLY A 30 36.67 13.32 38.10
C GLY A 30 36.36 12.21 37.10
N GLY A 31 36.71 10.96 37.42
CA GLY A 31 36.35 9.77 36.63
C GLY A 31 35.03 9.12 37.09
N VAL A 32 34.47 8.25 36.26
CA VAL A 32 33.30 7.41 36.62
C VAL A 32 33.81 6.00 36.95
N ARG A 33 33.42 5.48 38.11
CA ARG A 33 33.68 4.08 38.47
C ARG A 33 32.47 3.23 38.10
N VAL A 34 32.66 2.27 37.21
CA VAL A 34 31.65 1.31 36.78
C VAL A 34 32.04 -0.06 37.30
N THR A 35 31.23 -0.63 38.19
CA THR A 35 31.40 -2.02 38.65
C THR A 35 30.55 -2.94 37.80
N PHE A 36 31.17 -3.86 37.06
CA PHE A 36 30.45 -4.84 36.23
C PHE A 36 30.92 -6.24 36.60
N ALA A 37 30.00 -7.13 36.95
CA ALA A 37 30.28 -8.51 37.36
C ALA A 37 31.36 -8.65 38.46
N GLY A 38 31.42 -7.70 39.40
CA GLY A 38 32.40 -7.70 40.50
C GLY A 38 33.78 -7.15 40.15
N VAL A 39 34.01 -6.71 38.91
CA VAL A 39 35.24 -6.03 38.48
C VAL A 39 34.99 -4.52 38.44
N GLU A 40 35.87 -3.77 39.10
CA GLU A 40 35.82 -2.30 39.10
C GLU A 40 36.59 -1.74 37.91
N TYR A 41 35.88 -1.06 37.01
CA TYR A 41 36.48 -0.29 35.93
C TYR A 41 36.42 1.20 36.29
N THR A 42 37.57 1.81 36.53
CA THR A 42 37.70 3.26 36.68
C THR A 42 37.91 3.89 35.31
N LEU A 43 36.86 4.50 34.77
CA LEU A 43 36.93 5.24 33.51
C LEU A 43 37.39 6.67 33.80
N GLY A 44 38.41 7.12 33.08
CA GLY A 44 38.77 8.54 33.07
C GLY A 44 37.61 9.43 32.56
N PRO A 45 37.67 10.75 32.76
CA PRO A 45 36.61 11.68 32.33
C PRO A 45 36.27 11.53 30.83
N LEU A 46 37.30 11.50 29.97
CA LEU A 46 37.13 11.32 28.53
C LEU A 46 36.58 9.93 28.17
N GLN A 47 37.06 8.87 28.83
CA GLN A 47 36.58 7.50 28.61
C GLN A 47 35.11 7.35 29.02
N SER A 48 34.67 8.09 30.05
CA SER A 48 33.29 8.10 30.52
C SER A 48 32.36 8.70 29.46
N VAL A 49 32.76 9.81 28.84
CA VAL A 49 31.99 10.45 27.75
C VAL A 49 31.95 9.57 26.50
N ILE A 50 33.06 8.94 26.13
CA ILE A 50 33.10 7.97 25.03
C ILE A 50 32.18 6.78 25.33
N GLY A 51 32.19 6.28 26.56
CA GLY A 51 31.31 5.20 27.01
C GLY A 51 29.83 5.57 26.89
N VAL A 52 29.45 6.78 27.31
CA VAL A 52 28.06 7.28 27.16
C VAL A 52 27.67 7.42 25.69
N LEU A 53 28.54 7.98 24.84
CA LEU A 53 28.28 8.09 23.40
C LEU A 53 28.12 6.72 22.74
N ALA A 54 28.96 5.75 23.09
CA ALA A 54 28.87 4.38 22.61
C ALA A 54 27.55 3.72 23.06
N LEU A 55 27.12 3.97 24.30
CA LEU A 55 25.83 3.51 24.82
C LEU A 55 24.65 4.10 24.06
N LEU A 56 24.67 5.41 23.78
CA LEU A 56 23.65 6.08 22.99
C LEU A 56 23.60 5.56 21.54
N LEU A 57 24.76 5.34 20.92
CA LEU A 57 24.87 4.74 19.59
C LEU A 57 24.31 3.31 19.59
N ALA A 58 24.68 2.49 20.57
CA ALA A 58 24.16 1.13 20.72
C ALA A 58 22.64 1.14 20.89
N LEU A 59 22.09 2.01 21.73
CA LEU A 59 20.64 2.16 21.91
C LEU A 59 19.97 2.60 20.61
N TRP A 60 20.54 3.57 19.89
CA TRP A 60 20.03 4.02 18.60
C TRP A 60 20.01 2.90 17.55
N VAL A 61 21.07 2.09 17.48
CA VAL A 61 21.15 0.92 16.60
C VAL A 61 20.08 -0.13 16.97
N VAL A 62 19.91 -0.43 18.26
CA VAL A 62 18.89 -1.38 18.74
C VAL A 62 17.48 -0.89 18.37
N LEU A 63 17.18 0.40 18.59
CA LEU A 63 15.89 0.98 18.19
C LEU A 63 15.69 0.92 16.67
N LYS A 64 16.76 1.16 15.89
CA LYS A 64 16.70 1.02 14.43
C LYS A 64 16.44 -0.42 14.00
N LEU A 65 17.12 -1.39 14.60
CA LEU A 65 16.88 -2.81 14.35
C LEU A 65 15.45 -3.21 14.74
N ALA A 66 14.96 -2.79 15.90
CA ALA A 66 13.57 -3.04 16.31
C ALA A 66 12.57 -2.43 15.33
N SER A 67 12.80 -1.20 14.85
CA SER A 67 11.96 -0.57 13.82
C SER A 67 12.00 -1.34 12.48
N LEU A 68 13.16 -1.89 12.12
CA LEU A 68 13.32 -2.72 10.93
C LEU A 68 12.57 -4.05 11.10
N THR A 69 12.69 -4.70 12.25
CA THR A 69 11.95 -5.93 12.57
C THR A 69 10.44 -5.69 12.52
N ILE A 70 9.94 -4.60 13.10
CA ILE A 70 8.51 -4.23 13.03
C ILE A 70 8.09 -3.96 11.58
N ALA A 71 8.92 -3.29 10.78
CA ALA A 71 8.64 -3.04 9.37
C ALA A 71 8.57 -4.34 8.55
N VAL A 72 9.49 -5.29 8.80
CA VAL A 72 9.50 -6.61 8.17
C VAL A 72 8.29 -7.44 8.61
N LEU A 73 7.95 -7.41 9.90
CA LEU A 73 6.77 -8.09 10.42
C LEU A 73 5.48 -7.49 9.85
N ARG A 74 5.35 -6.17 9.74
CA ARG A 74 4.21 -5.53 9.07
C ARG A 74 4.14 -5.88 7.59
N PHE A 75 5.27 -5.88 6.89
CA PHE A 75 5.35 -6.31 5.50
C PHE A 75 4.89 -7.76 5.31
N LEU A 76 5.34 -8.67 6.18
CA LEU A 76 4.97 -10.09 6.12
C LEU A 76 3.54 -10.36 6.61
N SER A 77 3.05 -9.57 7.56
CA SER A 77 1.68 -9.64 8.09
C SER A 77 0.65 -9.01 7.16
N GLY A 78 1.05 -8.57 5.97
CA GLY A 78 0.13 -8.03 4.96
C GLY A 78 -0.41 -6.65 5.33
N ASP A 79 0.37 -5.83 6.03
CA ASP A 79 -0.03 -4.47 6.38
C ASP A 79 -0.09 -3.63 5.09
N GLU A 80 -1.27 -3.07 4.86
CA GLU A 80 -1.84 -2.68 3.58
C GLU A 80 -1.29 -1.33 3.08
N THR A 81 0.03 -1.17 2.97
CA THR A 81 0.63 0.14 2.66
C THR A 81 1.81 0.08 1.70
N ALA A 82 1.50 -0.02 0.41
CA ALA A 82 2.17 0.63 -0.75
C ALA A 82 1.79 -0.08 -2.06
N VAL A 83 1.66 -1.41 -2.01
CA VAL A 83 1.36 -2.25 -3.18
C VAL A 83 -0.12 -2.16 -3.57
N SER A 84 -1.04 -2.15 -2.60
CA SER A 84 -2.49 -2.02 -2.85
C SER A 84 -2.82 -0.74 -3.62
N ARG A 85 -2.27 0.42 -3.21
CA ARG A 85 -2.54 1.72 -3.83
C ARG A 85 -2.10 1.82 -5.31
N TYR A 86 -1.07 1.07 -5.72
CA TYR A 86 -0.64 0.99 -7.13
C TYR A 86 -1.49 -0.02 -7.93
N PHE A 87 -1.88 -1.13 -7.30
CA PHE A 87 -2.76 -2.14 -7.91
C PHE A 87 -4.22 -1.69 -8.05
N ASP A 88 -4.73 -0.87 -7.14
CA ASP A 88 -6.12 -0.40 -7.15
C ASP A 88 -6.38 0.60 -8.28
N ARG A 89 -5.46 1.53 -8.56
CA ARG A 89 -5.60 2.45 -9.71
C ARG A 89 -5.58 1.72 -11.06
N GLY A 90 -4.84 0.62 -11.16
CA GLY A 90 -4.80 -0.21 -12.36
C GLY A 90 -6.06 -1.05 -12.54
N ARG A 91 -6.70 -1.46 -11.43
CA ARG A 91 -7.85 -2.37 -11.45
C ARG A 91 -9.08 -1.71 -12.05
N GLU A 92 -9.39 -0.49 -11.64
CA GLU A 92 -10.58 0.22 -12.15
C GLU A 92 -10.46 0.54 -13.65
N ARG A 93 -9.28 0.99 -14.10
CA ARG A 93 -9.00 1.21 -15.54
C ARG A 93 -9.15 -0.08 -16.36
N LYS A 94 -8.54 -1.18 -15.90
CA LYS A 94 -8.67 -2.50 -16.55
C LYS A 94 -10.12 -2.99 -16.54
N GLY A 95 -10.86 -2.69 -15.48
CA GLY A 95 -12.28 -3.00 -15.38
C GLY A 95 -13.11 -2.27 -16.42
N TYR A 96 -13.06 -0.94 -16.47
CA TYR A 96 -13.81 -0.18 -17.46
C TYR A 96 -13.37 -0.50 -18.89
N GLN A 97 -12.09 -0.77 -19.13
CA GLN A 97 -11.62 -1.22 -20.44
C GLN A 97 -12.27 -2.56 -20.85
N ALA A 98 -12.31 -3.53 -19.93
CA ALA A 98 -13.00 -4.80 -20.18
C ALA A 98 -14.52 -4.63 -20.39
N LEU A 99 -15.14 -3.68 -19.68
CA LEU A 99 -16.55 -3.33 -19.87
C LEU A 99 -16.80 -2.75 -21.26
N SER A 100 -15.99 -1.77 -21.69
CA SER A 100 -16.07 -1.15 -23.02
C SER A 100 -15.83 -2.16 -24.14
N ASP A 101 -14.82 -3.01 -24.02
CA ASP A 101 -14.56 -4.11 -24.96
C ASP A 101 -15.77 -5.06 -25.06
N GLY A 102 -16.41 -5.37 -23.92
CA GLY A 102 -17.58 -6.23 -23.88
C GLY A 102 -18.81 -5.60 -24.53
N LEU A 103 -19.02 -4.30 -24.33
CA LEU A 103 -20.07 -3.53 -25.00
C LEU A 103 -19.84 -3.45 -26.51
N MET A 104 -18.59 -3.28 -26.95
CA MET A 104 -18.24 -3.35 -28.37
C MET A 104 -18.53 -4.73 -28.96
N ALA A 105 -18.11 -5.80 -28.28
CA ALA A 105 -18.37 -7.16 -28.74
C ALA A 105 -19.88 -7.45 -28.84
N LEU A 106 -20.68 -6.94 -27.90
CA LEU A 106 -22.14 -6.99 -28.01
C LEU A 106 -22.65 -6.25 -29.25
N ALA A 107 -22.19 -5.02 -29.48
CA ALA A 107 -22.61 -4.24 -30.65
C ALA A 107 -22.23 -4.92 -31.98
N SER A 108 -21.13 -5.67 -31.99
CA SER A 108 -20.68 -6.47 -33.13
C SER A 108 -21.39 -7.82 -33.29
N GLY A 109 -22.30 -8.21 -32.38
CA GLY A 109 -23.01 -9.49 -32.43
C GLY A 109 -22.23 -10.68 -31.86
N GLU A 110 -21.07 -10.45 -31.24
CA GLU A 110 -20.19 -11.49 -30.71
C GLU A 110 -20.53 -11.84 -29.24
N GLY A 111 -21.69 -12.46 -29.02
CA GLY A 111 -22.19 -12.75 -27.66
C GLY A 111 -21.22 -13.56 -26.77
N ARG A 112 -20.53 -14.56 -27.32
CA ARG A 112 -19.53 -15.37 -26.57
C ARG A 112 -18.31 -14.55 -26.15
N VAL A 113 -17.84 -13.65 -27.02
CA VAL A 113 -16.70 -12.77 -26.71
C VAL A 113 -17.12 -11.74 -25.67
N ALA A 114 -18.30 -11.14 -25.83
CA ALA A 114 -18.90 -10.25 -24.85
C ALA A 114 -19.02 -10.90 -23.47
N MET A 115 -19.46 -12.16 -23.39
CA MET A 115 -19.54 -12.92 -22.14
C MET A 115 -18.18 -13.04 -21.44
N SER A 116 -17.12 -13.33 -22.19
CA SER A 116 -15.76 -13.44 -21.64
C SER A 116 -15.24 -12.10 -21.11
N LYS A 117 -15.55 -11.00 -21.80
CA LYS A 117 -15.18 -9.63 -21.41
C LYS A 117 -16.00 -9.15 -20.21
N ALA A 118 -17.28 -9.50 -20.14
CA ALA A 118 -18.14 -9.22 -19.00
C ALA A 118 -17.64 -9.88 -17.71
N ALA A 119 -17.24 -11.16 -17.77
CA ALA A 119 -16.65 -11.86 -16.62
C ALA A 119 -15.34 -11.22 -16.15
N ARG A 120 -14.52 -10.69 -17.08
CA ARG A 120 -13.32 -9.91 -16.72
C ARG A 120 -13.68 -8.58 -16.06
N ALA A 121 -14.67 -7.86 -16.59
CA ALA A 121 -15.15 -6.61 -16.02
C ALA A 121 -15.68 -6.81 -14.59
N GLU A 122 -16.45 -7.87 -14.35
CA GLU A 122 -16.94 -8.26 -13.01
C GLU A 122 -15.80 -8.46 -12.01
N LYS A 123 -14.76 -9.22 -12.41
CA LYS A 123 -13.59 -9.47 -11.56
C LYS A 123 -12.84 -8.20 -11.16
N TYR A 124 -12.78 -7.20 -12.05
CA TYR A 124 -12.02 -5.98 -11.85
C TYR A 124 -12.83 -4.85 -11.19
N LEU A 125 -14.06 -4.58 -11.66
CA LEU A 125 -14.89 -3.49 -11.14
C LEU A 125 -15.62 -3.86 -9.86
N ARG A 126 -16.08 -5.11 -9.73
CA ARG A 126 -16.99 -5.55 -8.64
C ARG A 126 -18.21 -4.62 -8.46
N LYS A 127 -18.71 -4.06 -9.56
CA LYS A 127 -19.92 -3.22 -9.61
C LYS A 127 -21.06 -4.00 -10.28
N PRO A 128 -21.83 -4.80 -9.53
CA PRO A 128 -22.84 -5.72 -10.09
C PRO A 128 -23.89 -4.99 -10.93
N GLU A 129 -24.18 -3.73 -10.64
CA GLU A 129 -25.16 -2.90 -11.36
C GLU A 129 -24.84 -2.79 -12.87
N LEU A 130 -23.56 -2.63 -13.21
CA LEU A 130 -23.11 -2.45 -14.58
C LEU A 130 -22.73 -3.80 -15.21
N THR A 131 -22.02 -4.64 -14.46
CA THR A 131 -21.46 -5.88 -14.98
C THR A 131 -22.55 -6.93 -15.20
N ASN A 132 -23.58 -6.99 -14.35
CA ASN A 132 -24.66 -7.95 -14.51
C ASN A 132 -25.54 -7.61 -15.72
N LEU A 133 -25.71 -6.32 -16.05
CA LEU A 133 -26.42 -5.92 -17.26
C LEU A 133 -25.67 -6.38 -18.52
N LEU A 134 -24.36 -6.14 -18.57
CA LEU A 134 -23.53 -6.60 -19.69
C LEU A 134 -23.54 -8.14 -19.80
N THR A 135 -23.42 -8.85 -18.67
CA THR A 135 -23.47 -10.32 -18.63
C THR A 135 -24.83 -10.85 -19.10
N ALA A 136 -25.94 -10.24 -18.67
CA ALA A 136 -27.28 -10.68 -19.08
C ALA A 136 -27.49 -10.51 -20.60
N GLN A 137 -27.10 -9.35 -21.16
CA GLN A 137 -27.21 -9.08 -22.59
C GLN A 137 -26.27 -9.98 -23.41
N ALA A 138 -25.07 -10.25 -22.92
CA ALA A 138 -24.12 -11.14 -23.58
C ALA A 138 -24.60 -12.59 -23.57
N ALA A 139 -25.22 -13.04 -22.47
CA ALA A 139 -25.84 -14.37 -22.39
C ALA A 139 -27.03 -14.49 -23.36
N GLU A 140 -27.88 -13.48 -23.44
CA GLU A 140 -29.01 -13.43 -24.37
C GLU A 140 -28.53 -13.55 -25.83
N MET A 141 -27.50 -12.78 -26.20
CA MET A 141 -26.89 -12.82 -27.54
C MET A 141 -26.17 -14.13 -27.85
N ALA A 142 -25.57 -14.76 -26.83
CA ALA A 142 -24.92 -16.06 -26.97
C ALA A 142 -25.92 -17.24 -27.03
N GLY A 143 -27.22 -16.98 -26.84
CA GLY A 143 -28.28 -17.99 -26.80
C GLY A 143 -28.46 -18.67 -25.43
N ASP A 144 -27.73 -18.26 -24.40
CA ASP A 144 -27.86 -18.78 -23.03
C ASP A 144 -28.99 -18.05 -22.29
N ARG A 145 -30.22 -18.40 -22.68
CA ARG A 145 -31.45 -17.85 -22.10
C ARG A 145 -31.54 -18.07 -20.59
N LYS A 146 -31.06 -19.21 -20.07
CA LYS A 146 -31.14 -19.52 -18.64
C LYS A 146 -30.28 -18.56 -17.83
N LYS A 147 -29.01 -18.40 -18.22
CA LYS A 147 -28.08 -17.48 -17.57
C LYS A 147 -28.53 -16.02 -17.68
N ALA A 148 -29.07 -15.62 -18.83
CA ALA A 148 -29.63 -14.28 -19.01
C ALA A 148 -30.76 -14.01 -18.00
N THR A 149 -31.72 -14.93 -17.86
CA THR A 149 -32.83 -14.80 -16.91
C THR A 149 -32.35 -14.74 -15.46
N GLU A 150 -31.41 -15.60 -15.07
CA GLU A 150 -30.84 -15.59 -13.70
C GLU A 150 -30.15 -14.25 -13.40
N THR A 151 -29.38 -13.73 -14.36
CA THR A 151 -28.66 -12.47 -14.19
C THR A 151 -29.62 -11.27 -14.17
N TYR A 152 -30.67 -11.26 -15.00
CA TYR A 152 -31.71 -10.22 -14.94
C TYR A 152 -32.47 -10.24 -13.61
N LYS A 153 -32.72 -11.42 -13.01
CA LYS A 153 -33.33 -11.51 -11.67
C LYS A 153 -32.45 -10.85 -10.60
N GLN A 154 -31.12 -10.96 -10.70
CA GLN A 154 -30.20 -10.27 -9.79
C GLN A 154 -30.30 -8.74 -9.94
N LEU A 155 -30.51 -8.23 -11.16
CA LEU A 155 -30.72 -6.79 -11.38
C LEU A 155 -32.04 -6.28 -10.81
N ILE A 156 -33.07 -7.13 -10.70
CA ILE A 156 -34.36 -6.74 -10.10
C ILE A 156 -34.24 -6.46 -8.59
N ALA A 157 -33.30 -7.13 -7.92
CA ALA A 157 -33.07 -6.99 -6.50
C ALA A 157 -32.54 -5.60 -6.09
N ASN A 158 -31.82 -4.92 -6.98
CA ASN A 158 -31.31 -3.57 -6.74
C ASN A 158 -32.27 -2.52 -7.32
N GLU A 159 -32.60 -1.50 -6.54
CA GLU A 159 -33.54 -0.44 -6.93
C GLU A 159 -33.08 0.32 -8.18
N SER A 160 -31.76 0.58 -8.30
CA SER A 160 -31.19 1.34 -9.42
C SER A 160 -31.23 0.59 -10.76
N THR A 161 -31.20 -0.75 -10.73
CA THR A 161 -31.18 -1.60 -11.93
C THR A 161 -32.46 -2.39 -12.17
N ARG A 162 -33.46 -2.22 -11.31
CA ARG A 162 -34.75 -2.93 -11.39
C ARG A 162 -35.43 -2.76 -12.73
N PHE A 163 -35.45 -1.52 -13.25
CA PHE A 163 -36.10 -1.22 -14.52
C PHE A 163 -35.51 -2.01 -15.69
N VAL A 164 -34.17 -2.04 -15.80
CA VAL A 164 -33.49 -2.77 -16.88
C VAL A 164 -33.62 -4.28 -16.71
N GLY A 165 -33.63 -4.77 -15.47
CA GLY A 165 -33.87 -6.18 -15.16
C GLY A 165 -35.25 -6.66 -15.62
N VAL A 166 -36.32 -5.93 -15.25
CA VAL A 166 -37.69 -6.28 -15.66
C VAL A 166 -37.84 -6.19 -17.18
N ARG A 167 -37.34 -5.12 -17.80
CA ARG A 167 -37.38 -4.95 -19.27
C ARG A 167 -36.70 -6.11 -20.00
N GLY A 168 -35.54 -6.57 -19.50
CA GLY A 168 -34.80 -7.69 -20.06
C GLY A 168 -35.60 -8.99 -20.03
N ILE A 169 -36.19 -9.33 -18.88
CA ILE A 169 -37.03 -10.53 -18.74
C ILE A 169 -38.26 -10.46 -19.65
N MET A 170 -38.94 -9.31 -19.72
CA MET A 170 -40.11 -9.15 -20.59
C MET A 170 -39.74 -9.35 -22.06
N LYS A 171 -38.64 -8.73 -22.52
CA LYS A 171 -38.16 -8.90 -23.89
C LYS A 171 -37.85 -10.37 -24.20
N GLN A 172 -37.21 -11.07 -23.27
CA GLN A 172 -36.88 -12.48 -23.44
C GLN A 172 -38.13 -13.36 -23.54
N LYS A 173 -39.17 -13.07 -22.76
CA LYS A 173 -40.45 -13.78 -22.76
C LYS A 173 -41.29 -13.51 -24.01
N LEU A 174 -41.17 -12.34 -24.61
CA LEU A 174 -41.84 -12.00 -25.87
C LEU A 174 -41.17 -12.63 -27.11
N ALA A 175 -39.91 -13.03 -26.99
CA ALA A 175 -39.14 -13.70 -28.05
C ALA A 175 -39.13 -15.25 -27.90
N GLU A 176 -39.92 -15.77 -26.96
CA GLU A 176 -40.19 -17.19 -26.72
C GLU A 176 -41.52 -17.56 -27.40
#